data_AF-A0A2E7E4S3-F1
#
_entry.id   AF-A0A2E7E4S3-F1
#
_cell.length_a   1.000
_cell.length_b   1.000
_cell.length_c   1.000
_cell.angle_alpha   90.00
_cell.angle_beta   90.00
_cell.angle_gamma   90.00
#
_symmetry.space_group_name_H-M   'P 1'
#
loop_
_entity.id
_entity.type
_entity.pdbx_description
1 polymer ?
#
loop_
_entity_poly.entity_id
_entity_poly.type
_entity_poly.pdbx_seq_one_letter_code
_entity_poly.pdbx_strand_id
1 'polypeptide(L)'
;MNIDFNAANSMYLVAKPGGPEGAWVYTPLNVKAPRTGGYLSSHQAFGNAGLFFGIHIYNPVNGNKVDKVGHSLQLCFSNKVDGSYLLGNDEQKEVFNLDIGAAARLYSFLTNKSASLVIVFSRPGMAVRRLTGERLDTSSDGGLTLIAVSGRGGEYNKISMSLSRSDQVNLALHCLGYVRLLYPSLSDTAIGEVLIACGDDFRACAENAPDDHTANPADLPRTADTHRKPVNPNVSKALWAIGNKKWPRRDLAALRKMQETLPPDELQALVDAGNAGDFSAWDSTADRL
;
A
#
# COMPACT_ATOMS: atom_id res chain seq x y z
N MET A 1 16.94 13.97 -15.56
CA MET A 1 16.99 14.39 -14.16
C MET A 1 18.40 14.15 -13.64
N ASN A 2 19.18 15.19 -13.41
CA ASN A 2 20.56 15.08 -12.92
C ASN A 2 20.55 15.31 -11.40
N ILE A 3 20.31 14.26 -10.61
CA ILE A 3 20.63 14.33 -9.18
C ILE A 3 22.12 14.10 -9.03
N ASP A 4 22.80 15.04 -8.39
CA ASP A 4 24.14 14.80 -7.86
C ASP A 4 24.04 14.01 -6.55
N PHE A 5 24.06 12.68 -6.67
CA PHE A 5 23.97 11.78 -5.53
C PHE A 5 25.18 11.89 -4.59
N ASN A 6 26.36 12.29 -5.08
CA ASN A 6 27.53 12.51 -4.24
C ASN A 6 27.32 13.72 -3.32
N ALA A 7 26.87 14.84 -3.89
CA ALA A 7 26.58 16.05 -3.12
C ALA A 7 25.43 15.81 -2.14
N ALA A 8 24.36 15.13 -2.58
CA ALA A 8 23.20 14.83 -1.73
C ALA A 8 23.57 13.91 -0.55
N ASN A 9 24.35 12.86 -0.78
CA ASN A 9 24.85 11.98 0.28
C ASN A 9 25.68 12.78 1.31
N SER A 10 26.69 13.50 0.83
CA SER A 10 27.61 14.29 1.66
C SER A 10 26.90 15.39 2.45
N MET A 11 25.78 15.91 1.94
CA MET A 11 25.03 16.98 2.57
C MET A 11 24.04 16.47 3.61
N TYR A 12 23.25 15.44 3.28
CA TYR A 12 22.08 15.05 4.08
C TYR A 12 22.26 13.76 4.87
N LEU A 13 23.14 12.86 4.40
CA LEU A 13 23.33 11.53 5.00
C LEU A 13 24.63 11.40 5.80
N VAL A 14 25.56 12.35 5.66
CA VAL A 14 26.79 12.39 6.43
C VAL A 14 26.64 13.43 7.53
N ALA A 15 26.73 12.99 8.79
CA ALA A 15 26.75 13.91 9.91
C ALA A 15 28.01 14.79 9.87
N LYS A 16 27.88 16.04 10.33
CA LYS A 16 28.99 16.99 10.44
C LYS A 16 29.16 17.41 11.90
N PRO A 17 30.39 17.74 12.34
CA PRO A 17 30.58 18.37 13.64
C PRO A 17 29.93 19.75 13.62
N GLY A 18 29.06 20.05 14.58
CA GLY A 18 28.38 21.34 14.60
C GLY A 18 27.28 21.52 15.64
N GLY A 19 26.97 20.47 16.42
CA GLY A 19 26.07 20.60 17.56
C GLY A 19 26.74 21.17 18.81
N PRO A 20 25.96 21.51 19.85
CA PRO A 20 26.50 21.80 21.17
C PRO A 20 27.47 20.71 21.61
N GLU A 21 28.57 21.10 22.25
CA GLU A 21 29.62 20.18 22.75
C GLU A 21 30.35 19.37 21.67
N GLY A 22 30.36 19.85 20.42
CA GLY A 22 31.03 19.14 19.32
C GLY A 22 30.25 17.94 18.80
N ALA A 23 28.96 17.83 19.13
CA ALA A 23 28.14 16.73 18.69
C ALA A 23 27.98 16.68 17.16
N TRP A 24 27.92 15.45 16.63
CA TRP A 24 27.57 15.16 15.24
C TRP A 24 26.10 15.51 14.99
N VAL A 25 25.85 16.28 13.93
CA VAL A 25 24.52 16.72 13.51
C VAL A 25 24.34 16.52 12.01
N TYR A 26 23.13 16.19 11.59
CA TYR A 26 22.78 16.07 10.17
C TYR A 26 22.16 17.38 9.67
N THR A 27 22.39 17.69 8.39
CA THR A 27 21.68 18.79 7.72
C THR A 27 20.30 18.29 7.33
N PRO A 28 19.20 18.91 7.80
CA PRO A 28 17.88 18.47 7.39
C PRO A 28 17.59 18.86 5.95
N LEU A 29 16.98 17.95 5.18
CA LEU A 29 16.53 18.25 3.83
C LEU A 29 15.43 19.33 3.82
N ASN A 30 14.56 19.30 4.85
CA ASN A 30 13.55 20.32 5.08
C ASN A 30 13.80 21.00 6.43
N VAL A 31 14.39 22.20 6.40
CA VAL A 31 14.74 22.97 7.59
C VAL A 31 13.50 23.37 8.41
N LYS A 32 12.38 23.66 7.74
CA LYS A 32 11.14 24.10 8.41
C LYS A 32 10.38 22.96 9.06
N ALA A 33 10.46 21.76 8.49
CA ALA A 33 9.82 20.56 9.01
C ALA A 33 10.72 19.32 8.89
N PRO A 34 11.80 19.23 9.71
CA PRO A 34 12.78 18.14 9.57
C PRO A 34 12.18 16.75 9.77
N ARG A 35 11.18 16.61 10.66
CA ARG A 35 10.48 15.34 10.91
C ARG A 35 9.75 14.79 9.69
N THR A 36 9.13 15.67 8.91
CA THR A 36 8.43 15.30 7.68
C THR A 36 9.41 15.07 6.54
N GLY A 37 10.53 15.80 6.53
CA GLY A 37 11.58 15.64 5.54
C GLY A 37 11.18 16.16 4.16
N GLY A 38 11.74 15.53 3.13
CA GLY A 38 11.49 15.85 1.73
C GLY A 38 11.94 14.74 0.78
N TYR A 39 11.76 14.97 -0.52
CA TYR A 39 12.14 14.01 -1.56
C TYR A 39 13.27 14.57 -2.41
N LEU A 40 14.35 13.80 -2.57
CA LEU A 40 15.41 14.14 -3.52
C LEU A 40 14.97 13.88 -4.96
N SER A 41 14.19 12.80 -5.12
CA SER A 41 13.57 12.40 -6.38
C SER A 41 12.14 11.95 -6.12
N SER A 42 11.24 12.25 -7.04
CA SER A 42 9.91 11.66 -7.04
C SER A 42 9.33 11.51 -8.43
N HIS A 43 8.37 10.59 -8.53
CA HIS A 43 7.58 10.34 -9.71
C HIS A 43 6.15 9.97 -9.30
N GLN A 44 5.21 10.16 -10.22
CA GLN A 44 3.80 9.83 -10.03
C GLN A 44 3.31 9.02 -11.23
N ALA A 45 2.72 7.86 -10.95
CA ALA A 45 2.08 7.00 -11.91
C ALA A 45 0.56 7.01 -11.67
N PHE A 46 -0.22 7.02 -12.76
CA PHE A 46 -1.67 7.11 -12.71
C PHE A 46 -2.30 6.04 -13.61
N GLY A 47 -3.31 5.34 -13.09
CA GLY A 47 -3.98 4.25 -13.82
C GLY A 47 -5.33 3.91 -13.19
N ASN A 48 -5.48 2.67 -12.73
CA ASN A 48 -6.65 2.29 -11.94
C ASN A 48 -6.59 2.86 -10.50
N ALA A 49 -5.38 3.19 -10.03
CA ALA A 49 -5.10 3.90 -8.79
C ALA A 49 -4.02 4.97 -9.05
N GLY A 50 -3.65 5.73 -8.01
CA GLY A 50 -2.48 6.61 -8.02
C GLY A 50 -1.33 5.97 -7.26
N LEU A 51 -0.11 6.11 -7.78
CA LEU A 51 1.10 5.73 -7.07
C LEU A 51 2.11 6.88 -7.15
N PHE A 52 2.42 7.45 -6.01
CA PHE A 52 3.57 8.31 -5.84
C PHE A 52 4.75 7.47 -5.34
N PHE A 53 5.95 7.72 -5.85
CA PHE A 53 7.15 7.13 -5.29
C PHE A 53 8.33 8.09 -5.35
N GLY A 54 9.25 7.96 -4.40
CA GLY A 54 10.39 8.86 -4.32
C GLY A 54 11.44 8.46 -3.30
N ILE A 55 12.63 9.04 -3.44
CA ILE A 55 13.72 8.88 -2.47
C ILE A 55 13.50 9.91 -1.37
N HIS A 56 12.97 9.43 -0.24
CA HIS A 56 12.56 10.24 0.90
C HIS A 56 13.68 10.31 1.94
N ILE A 57 14.02 11.52 2.39
CA ILE A 57 14.94 11.77 3.50
C ILE A 57 14.19 12.56 4.55
N TYR A 58 14.27 12.11 5.80
CA TYR A 58 13.66 12.77 6.95
C TYR A 58 14.58 12.70 8.15
N ASN A 59 14.34 13.57 9.13
CA ASN A 59 15.18 13.68 10.30
C ASN A 59 14.30 13.57 11.54
N PRO A 60 14.33 12.44 12.26
CA PRO A 60 13.77 12.38 13.60
C PRO A 60 14.43 13.48 14.44
N VAL A 61 13.63 14.38 15.01
CA VAL A 61 14.15 15.47 15.83
C VAL A 61 13.98 15.11 17.30
N ASN A 62 15.07 15.13 18.06
CA ASN A 62 15.06 15.03 19.51
C ASN A 62 15.25 16.43 20.12
N GLY A 63 14.20 17.00 20.69
CA GLY A 63 14.18 18.43 21.07
C GLY A 63 14.37 19.32 19.84
N ASN A 64 15.46 20.11 19.83
CA ASN A 64 15.86 20.97 18.69
C ASN A 64 17.04 20.39 17.89
N LYS A 65 17.49 19.17 18.20
CA LYS A 65 18.68 18.57 17.60
C LYS A 65 18.29 17.57 16.50
N VAL A 66 18.98 17.69 15.37
CA VAL A 66 18.91 16.75 14.25
C VAL A 66 20.12 15.81 14.32
N ASP A 67 20.03 14.82 15.21
CA ASP A 67 21.10 13.85 15.48
C ASP A 67 20.93 12.51 14.77
N LYS A 68 19.85 12.37 13.98
CA LYS A 68 19.54 11.20 13.18
C LYS A 68 19.08 11.59 11.79
N VAL A 69 19.29 10.68 10.85
CA VAL A 69 18.71 10.71 9.52
C VAL A 69 18.01 9.40 9.23
N GLY A 70 16.80 9.49 8.71
CA GLY A 70 16.05 8.38 8.14
C GLY A 70 15.95 8.58 6.63
N HIS A 71 16.00 7.48 5.89
CA HIS A 71 15.89 7.48 4.45
C HIS A 71 15.13 6.25 3.98
N SER A 72 14.43 6.38 2.87
CA SER A 72 13.72 5.25 2.25
C SER A 72 13.41 5.52 0.79
N LEU A 73 13.19 4.45 0.02
CA LEU A 73 12.36 4.54 -1.17
C LEU A 73 10.90 4.48 -0.70
N GLN A 74 10.21 5.63 -0.70
CA GLN A 74 8.83 5.69 -0.29
C GLN A 74 7.90 5.41 -1.46
N LEU A 75 6.88 4.59 -1.23
CA LEU A 75 5.74 4.36 -2.11
C LEU A 75 4.45 4.82 -1.43
N CYS A 76 3.61 5.59 -2.10
CA CYS A 76 2.33 6.05 -1.61
C CYS A 76 1.24 5.69 -2.61
N PHE A 77 0.41 4.70 -2.27
CA PHE A 77 -0.73 4.25 -3.04
C PHE A 77 -1.97 5.06 -2.63
N SER A 78 -2.75 5.49 -3.61
CA SER A 78 -3.97 6.27 -3.38
C SER A 78 -5.08 5.78 -4.29
N ASN A 79 -6.30 5.78 -3.76
CA ASN A 79 -7.50 5.44 -4.50
C ASN A 79 -7.83 6.50 -5.54
N LYS A 80 -8.47 6.06 -6.62
CA LYS A 80 -9.13 6.95 -7.58
C LYS A 80 -10.58 7.15 -7.12
N VAL A 81 -10.92 8.36 -6.72
CA VAL A 81 -12.26 8.73 -6.24
C VAL A 81 -12.86 9.72 -7.22
N ASP A 82 -14.03 9.39 -7.78
CA ASP A 82 -14.74 10.22 -8.76
C ASP A 82 -13.85 10.72 -9.90
N GLY A 83 -13.00 9.82 -10.42
CA GLY A 83 -12.08 10.11 -11.52
C GLY A 83 -10.79 10.84 -11.12
N SER A 84 -10.66 11.28 -9.87
CA SER A 84 -9.54 12.07 -9.36
C SER A 84 -8.61 11.24 -8.46
N TYR A 85 -7.31 11.56 -8.46
CA TYR A 85 -6.32 10.95 -7.57
C TYR A 85 -5.94 11.94 -6.49
N LEU A 86 -6.25 11.63 -5.23
CA LEU A 86 -6.00 12.53 -4.12
C LEU A 86 -4.56 12.43 -3.58
N LEU A 87 -3.84 11.34 -3.88
CA LEU A 87 -2.44 11.09 -3.50
C LEU A 87 -2.21 11.40 -2.01
N GLY A 88 -1.40 12.41 -1.71
CA GLY A 88 -1.10 12.81 -0.33
C GLY A 88 -2.32 13.22 0.49
N ASN A 89 -3.40 13.67 -0.15
CA ASN A 89 -4.65 14.10 0.50
C ASN A 89 -5.66 12.95 0.67
N ASP A 90 -5.37 11.76 0.16
CA ASP A 90 -6.21 10.59 0.37
C ASP A 90 -6.08 10.10 1.82
N GLU A 91 -7.21 10.03 2.54
CA GLU A 91 -7.26 9.55 3.92
C GLU A 91 -7.06 8.04 4.02
N GLN A 92 -7.36 7.31 2.94
CA GLN A 92 -7.23 5.86 2.86
C GLN A 92 -5.95 5.43 2.11
N LYS A 93 -4.98 6.34 1.92
CA LYS A 93 -3.71 6.01 1.26
C LYS A 93 -2.90 4.98 2.04
N GLU A 94 -2.09 4.23 1.30
CA GLU A 94 -1.11 3.31 1.86
C GLU A 94 0.32 3.77 1.56
N VAL A 95 1.10 4.09 2.60
CA VAL A 95 2.47 4.60 2.45
C VAL A 95 3.52 3.61 2.94
N PHE A 96 4.36 3.06 2.08
CA PHE A 96 5.44 2.14 2.43
C PHE A 96 6.79 2.85 2.35
N ASN A 97 7.60 2.74 3.38
CA ASN A 97 8.98 3.23 3.39
C ASN A 97 9.90 2.02 3.24
N LEU A 98 10.44 1.82 2.03
CA LEU A 98 11.29 0.67 1.72
C LEU A 98 12.75 1.00 2.08
N ASP A 99 13.36 0.15 2.89
CA ASP A 99 14.83 0.11 3.02
C ASP A 99 15.48 -0.49 1.76
N ILE A 100 16.81 -0.61 1.78
CA ILE A 100 17.59 -1.13 0.65
C ILE A 100 17.17 -2.56 0.29
N GLY A 101 16.90 -3.40 1.28
CA GLY A 101 16.48 -4.78 1.08
C GLY A 101 15.15 -4.85 0.36
N ALA A 102 14.15 -4.18 0.91
CA ALA A 102 12.82 -4.09 0.30
C ALA A 102 12.89 -3.46 -1.11
N ALA A 103 13.73 -2.45 -1.32
CA ALA A 103 13.97 -1.85 -2.63
C ALA A 103 14.65 -2.84 -3.62
N ALA A 104 15.54 -3.72 -3.15
CA ALA A 104 16.18 -4.77 -3.94
C ALA A 104 15.18 -5.84 -4.39
N ARG A 105 14.28 -6.27 -3.50
CA ARG A 105 13.19 -7.20 -3.86
C ARG A 105 12.27 -6.60 -4.91
N LEU A 106 11.90 -5.33 -4.71
CA LEU A 106 11.10 -4.59 -5.69
C LEU A 106 11.82 -4.45 -7.03
N TYR A 107 13.11 -4.09 -7.03
CA TYR A 107 13.91 -3.99 -8.26
C TYR A 107 14.00 -5.32 -9.01
N SER A 108 14.29 -6.41 -8.30
CA SER A 108 14.36 -7.76 -8.88
C SER A 108 13.02 -8.18 -9.49
N PHE A 109 11.91 -7.85 -8.84
CA PHE A 109 10.58 -8.08 -9.39
C PHE A 109 10.33 -7.22 -10.65
N LEU A 110 10.59 -5.91 -10.61
CA LEU A 110 10.36 -5.02 -11.75
C LEU A 110 11.22 -5.36 -12.98
N THR A 111 12.42 -5.91 -12.76
CA THR A 111 13.37 -6.30 -13.82
C THR A 111 13.23 -7.75 -14.28
N ASN A 112 12.18 -8.44 -13.83
CA ASN A 112 11.91 -9.85 -14.18
C ASN A 112 13.00 -10.83 -13.74
N LYS A 113 13.76 -10.48 -12.70
CA LYS A 113 14.70 -11.38 -12.02
C LYS A 113 14.04 -12.20 -10.93
N SER A 114 12.94 -11.71 -10.36
CA SER A 114 12.05 -12.46 -9.47
C SER A 114 10.64 -12.57 -10.06
N ALA A 115 10.02 -13.73 -9.90
CA ALA A 115 8.68 -14.02 -10.43
C ALA A 115 7.56 -13.34 -9.63
N SER A 116 7.76 -13.12 -8.33
CA SER A 116 6.78 -12.53 -7.43
C SER A 116 7.43 -11.54 -6.47
N LEU A 117 6.61 -10.64 -5.92
CA LEU A 117 7.03 -9.72 -4.87
C LEU A 117 6.16 -9.95 -3.64
N VAL A 118 6.80 -10.14 -2.49
CA VAL A 118 6.14 -10.14 -1.18
C VAL A 118 7.05 -9.44 -0.19
N ILE A 119 6.59 -8.30 0.34
CA ILE A 119 7.26 -7.56 1.41
C ILE A 119 6.24 -7.37 2.53
N VAL A 120 6.59 -7.79 3.75
CA VAL A 120 5.72 -7.70 4.93
C VAL A 120 6.35 -6.73 5.92
N PHE A 121 5.56 -5.77 6.37
CA PHE A 121 5.90 -4.80 7.38
C PHE A 121 5.13 -5.15 8.65
N SER A 122 5.83 -5.73 9.62
CA SER A 122 5.29 -6.03 10.94
C SER A 122 6.04 -5.20 11.97
N ARG A 123 5.29 -4.49 12.83
CA ARG A 123 5.84 -3.80 14.00
C ARG A 123 4.93 -4.07 15.20
N PRO A 124 5.49 -4.29 16.41
CA PRO A 124 4.68 -4.49 17.60
C PRO A 124 3.66 -3.37 17.79
N GLY A 125 2.39 -3.73 18.01
CA GLY A 125 1.30 -2.79 18.22
C GLY A 125 0.76 -2.07 16.97
N MET A 126 1.34 -2.29 15.79
CA MET A 126 0.90 -1.69 14.53
C MET A 126 0.16 -2.71 13.65
N ALA A 127 -0.72 -2.21 12.77
CA ALA A 127 -1.34 -3.03 11.73
C ALA A 127 -0.26 -3.66 10.84
N VAL A 128 -0.44 -4.95 10.50
CA VAL A 128 0.46 -5.61 9.54
C VAL A 128 0.16 -5.04 8.16
N ARG A 129 1.22 -4.72 7.44
CA ARG A 129 1.12 -4.17 6.09
C ARG A 129 1.90 -5.05 5.13
N ARG A 130 1.42 -5.19 3.92
CA ARG A 130 2.00 -6.05 2.90
C ARG A 130 2.01 -5.33 1.57
N LEU A 131 3.16 -5.36 0.91
CA LEU A 131 3.30 -4.98 -0.48
C LEU A 131 3.56 -6.24 -1.28
N THR A 132 2.70 -6.49 -2.27
CA THR A 132 2.79 -7.65 -3.16
C THR A 132 2.81 -7.22 -4.62
N GLY A 133 3.28 -8.11 -5.49
CA GLY A 133 3.34 -7.86 -6.91
C GLY A 133 2.93 -9.10 -7.70
N GLU A 134 2.07 -8.87 -8.69
CA GLU A 134 1.55 -9.89 -9.60
C GLU A 134 1.83 -9.48 -11.06
N ARG A 135 2.17 -10.45 -11.91
CA ARG A 135 2.33 -10.24 -13.35
C ARG A 135 1.01 -10.53 -14.05
N LEU A 136 0.66 -9.72 -15.04
CA LEU A 136 -0.52 -9.95 -15.86
C LEU A 136 -0.12 -10.87 -17.03
N ASP A 137 -0.48 -12.15 -16.94
CA ASP A 137 -0.13 -13.20 -17.92
C ASP A 137 -0.63 -12.94 -19.35
N THR A 138 -1.55 -11.97 -19.55
CA THR A 138 -2.31 -11.80 -20.80
C THR A 138 -2.05 -10.49 -21.55
N SER A 139 -1.19 -9.61 -21.03
CA SER A 139 -0.88 -8.35 -21.74
C SER A 139 0.34 -8.52 -22.63
N SER A 140 0.22 -8.17 -23.92
CA SER A 140 1.35 -8.07 -24.87
C SER A 140 2.47 -7.15 -24.37
N ASP A 141 2.16 -6.27 -23.41
CA ASP A 141 3.02 -5.20 -22.92
C ASP A 141 3.74 -5.55 -21.60
N GLY A 142 3.54 -6.75 -21.05
CA GLY A 142 4.20 -7.17 -19.80
C GLY A 142 3.77 -6.33 -18.59
N GLY A 143 2.48 -6.04 -18.49
CA GLY A 143 1.87 -5.30 -17.38
C GLY A 143 2.08 -6.01 -16.03
N LEU A 144 2.21 -5.19 -14.98
CA LEU A 144 2.48 -5.65 -13.62
C LEU A 144 1.60 -4.86 -12.66
N THR A 145 1.05 -5.53 -11.65
CA THR A 145 0.23 -4.89 -10.63
C THR A 145 0.93 -4.96 -9.30
N LEU A 146 1.08 -3.81 -8.63
CA LEU A 146 1.49 -3.73 -7.24
C LEU A 146 0.25 -3.64 -6.35
N ILE A 147 0.24 -4.39 -5.26
CA ILE A 147 -0.90 -4.49 -4.35
C ILE A 147 -0.43 -4.13 -2.94
N ALA A 148 -0.96 -3.03 -2.43
CA ALA A 148 -0.81 -2.55 -1.07
C ALA A 148 -1.95 -3.07 -0.20
N VAL A 149 -1.62 -3.73 0.90
CA VAL A 149 -2.59 -4.20 1.90
C VAL A 149 -2.17 -3.71 3.27
N SER A 150 -3.12 -3.21 4.05
CA SER A 150 -2.97 -2.99 5.49
C SER A 150 -4.19 -3.56 6.21
N GLY A 151 -4.02 -4.06 7.44
CA GLY A 151 -5.16 -4.53 8.21
C GLY A 151 -4.85 -4.83 9.66
N ARG A 152 -5.90 -4.78 10.49
CA ARG A 152 -5.87 -5.16 11.90
C ARG A 152 -7.25 -5.67 12.29
N GLY A 153 -7.33 -6.85 12.90
CA GLY A 153 -8.56 -7.33 13.53
C GLY A 153 -9.75 -7.56 12.59
N GLY A 154 -9.51 -8.04 11.36
CA GLY A 154 -10.56 -8.42 10.41
C GLY A 154 -10.94 -7.34 9.38
N GLU A 155 -10.58 -6.09 9.62
CA GLU A 155 -10.68 -5.02 8.61
C GLU A 155 -9.36 -4.87 7.87
N TYR A 156 -9.44 -4.73 6.54
CA TYR A 156 -8.27 -4.49 5.69
C TYR A 156 -8.56 -3.42 4.63
N ASN A 157 -7.56 -2.59 4.38
CA ASN A 157 -7.49 -1.69 3.24
C ASN A 157 -6.64 -2.35 2.15
N LYS A 158 -7.09 -2.28 0.90
CA LYS A 158 -6.38 -2.85 -0.25
C LYS A 158 -6.43 -1.87 -1.43
N ILE A 159 -5.25 -1.44 -1.88
CA ILE A 159 -5.11 -0.61 -3.09
C ILE A 159 -4.25 -1.36 -4.09
N SER A 160 -4.76 -1.59 -5.30
CA SER A 160 -4.04 -2.26 -6.39
C SER A 160 -3.73 -1.25 -7.48
N MET A 161 -2.48 -1.18 -7.93
CA MET A 161 -2.03 -0.27 -8.98
C MET A 161 -1.37 -1.05 -10.10
N SER A 162 -1.95 -0.98 -11.29
CA SER A 162 -1.36 -1.50 -12.52
C SER A 162 -0.34 -0.52 -13.08
N LEU A 163 0.87 -0.99 -13.33
CA LEU A 163 2.00 -0.22 -13.83
C LEU A 163 2.18 -0.43 -15.33
N SER A 164 2.21 0.69 -16.08
CA SER A 164 2.67 0.68 -17.47
C SER A 164 4.16 0.33 -17.54
N ARG A 165 4.66 -0.02 -18.72
CA ARG A 165 6.10 -0.28 -18.90
C ARG A 165 6.97 0.92 -18.50
N SER A 166 6.50 2.14 -18.78
CA SER A 166 7.18 3.37 -18.38
C SER A 166 7.24 3.51 -16.86
N ASP A 167 6.14 3.24 -16.15
CA ASP A 167 6.11 3.33 -14.68
C ASP A 167 7.02 2.28 -14.05
N GLN A 168 7.05 1.06 -14.60
CA GLN A 168 7.97 0.01 -14.16
C GLN A 168 9.43 0.45 -14.29
N VAL A 169 9.81 1.05 -15.41
CA VAL A 169 11.16 1.58 -15.65
C VAL A 169 11.48 2.71 -14.68
N ASN A 170 10.58 3.68 -14.52
CA ASN A 170 10.79 4.81 -13.60
C ASN A 170 10.95 4.33 -12.15
N LEU A 171 10.15 3.36 -11.72
CA LEU A 171 10.23 2.79 -10.38
C LEU A 171 11.54 2.01 -10.18
N ALA A 172 11.96 1.21 -11.17
CA ALA A 172 13.24 0.50 -11.11
C ALA A 172 14.44 1.47 -11.06
N LEU A 173 14.39 2.58 -11.80
CA LEU A 173 15.39 3.65 -11.73
C LEU A 173 15.43 4.33 -10.36
N HIS A 174 14.29 4.47 -9.68
CA HIS A 174 14.26 4.98 -8.31
C HIS A 174 14.86 4.00 -7.30
N CYS A 175 14.70 2.69 -7.49
CA CYS A 175 15.42 1.68 -6.69
C CYS A 175 16.94 1.82 -6.86
N LEU A 176 17.43 1.95 -8.10
CA LEU A 176 18.86 2.18 -8.38
C LEU A 176 19.35 3.50 -7.78
N GLY A 177 18.61 4.59 -8.00
CA GLY A 177 18.94 5.90 -7.46
C GLY A 177 18.98 5.94 -5.93
N TYR A 178 18.13 5.14 -5.27
CA TYR A 178 18.17 5.03 -3.81
C TYR A 178 19.45 4.36 -3.31
N VAL A 179 19.92 3.29 -3.95
CA VAL A 179 21.21 2.68 -3.60
C VAL A 179 22.37 3.62 -3.95
N ARG A 180 22.31 4.28 -5.11
CA ARG A 180 23.30 5.27 -5.53
C ARG A 180 23.44 6.42 -4.54
N LEU A 181 22.33 6.86 -3.94
CA LEU A 181 22.36 7.85 -2.86
C LEU A 181 23.16 7.35 -1.65
N LEU A 182 23.05 6.09 -1.28
CA LEU A 182 23.72 5.54 -0.09
C LEU A 182 25.18 5.17 -0.37
N TYR A 183 25.47 4.73 -1.59
CA TYR A 183 26.79 4.30 -2.03
C TYR A 183 27.21 5.00 -3.33
N PRO A 184 27.45 6.32 -3.29
CA PRO A 184 27.68 7.12 -4.49
C PRO A 184 29.09 6.91 -5.09
N SER A 185 29.91 6.03 -4.49
CA SER A 185 31.17 5.55 -5.05
C SER A 185 31.03 4.28 -5.91
N LEU A 186 29.94 3.52 -5.79
CA LEU A 186 29.74 2.26 -6.53
C LEU A 186 29.30 2.52 -7.98
N SER A 187 29.88 1.81 -8.95
CA SER A 187 29.42 1.89 -10.34
C SER A 187 27.95 1.46 -10.50
N ASP A 188 27.28 1.95 -11.55
CA ASP A 188 25.88 1.60 -11.82
C ASP A 188 25.68 0.09 -12.01
N THR A 189 26.67 -0.59 -12.62
CA THR A 189 26.68 -2.05 -12.78
C THR A 189 26.74 -2.75 -11.42
N ALA A 190 27.65 -2.34 -10.54
CA ALA A 190 27.78 -2.92 -9.21
C ALA A 190 26.50 -2.73 -8.38
N ILE A 191 25.85 -1.57 -8.50
CA ILE A 191 24.57 -1.30 -7.83
C ILE A 191 23.48 -2.26 -8.34
N GLY A 192 23.37 -2.43 -9.65
CA GLY A 192 22.41 -3.37 -10.24
C GLY A 192 22.64 -4.81 -9.78
N GLU A 193 23.88 -5.26 -9.75
CA GLU A 193 24.26 -6.60 -9.28
C GLU A 193 23.92 -6.83 -7.81
N VAL A 194 24.23 -5.85 -6.94
CA VAL A 194 23.87 -5.93 -5.51
C VAL A 194 22.35 -6.03 -5.33
N LEU A 195 21.57 -5.21 -6.04
CA LEU A 195 20.11 -5.25 -5.95
C LEU A 195 19.53 -6.60 -6.41
N ILE A 196 20.15 -7.25 -7.39
CA ILE A 196 19.71 -8.57 -7.87
C ILE A 196 20.13 -9.65 -6.88
N ALA A 197 21.38 -9.62 -6.39
CA ALA A 197 21.91 -10.62 -5.48
C ALA A 197 21.23 -10.63 -4.11
N CYS A 198 20.75 -9.47 -3.63
CA CYS A 198 20.08 -9.34 -2.34
C CYS A 198 18.60 -9.80 -2.32
N GLY A 199 18.02 -10.17 -3.46
CA GLY A 199 16.56 -10.34 -3.64
C GLY A 199 15.86 -11.35 -2.71
N ASP A 200 16.58 -12.36 -2.23
CA ASP A 200 15.95 -13.45 -1.46
C ASP A 200 16.41 -13.53 0.02
N ASP A 201 17.65 -13.14 0.34
CA ASP A 201 18.25 -13.35 1.68
C ASP A 201 18.49 -12.06 2.49
N PHE A 202 18.23 -10.88 1.95
CA PHE A 202 18.52 -9.63 2.67
C PHE A 202 17.40 -9.26 3.66
N ARG A 203 17.74 -9.31 4.96
CA ARG A 203 16.91 -8.76 6.05
C ARG A 203 17.35 -7.35 6.40
N ALA A 204 16.41 -6.43 6.49
CA ALA A 204 16.69 -5.04 6.82
C ALA A 204 17.09 -4.88 8.30
N CYS A 205 18.04 -3.99 8.59
CA CYS A 205 18.60 -3.77 9.94
C CYS A 205 17.61 -3.23 11.00
N ALA A 206 16.32 -3.06 10.68
CA ALA A 206 15.27 -2.77 11.64
C ALA A 206 14.62 -4.05 12.24
N GLU A 207 14.99 -5.23 11.76
CA GLU A 207 14.47 -6.53 12.19
C GLU A 207 15.32 -7.12 13.34
N ASN A 208 15.37 -6.45 14.49
CA ASN A 208 15.88 -7.08 15.71
C ASN A 208 14.73 -7.73 16.48
N ALA A 209 14.38 -8.96 16.10
CA ALA A 209 14.06 -10.10 16.99
C ALA A 209 13.54 -11.28 16.16
N PRO A 210 14.03 -12.53 16.39
CA PRO A 210 13.34 -13.72 15.96
C PRO A 210 12.26 -14.02 16.99
N ASP A 211 11.08 -13.41 16.85
CA ASP A 211 9.90 -13.91 17.56
C ASP A 211 9.06 -14.74 16.60
N ASP A 212 8.95 -15.99 17.01
CA ASP A 212 8.20 -17.09 16.43
C ASP A 212 6.72 -16.71 16.30
N HIS A 213 6.36 -16.06 15.18
CA HIS A 213 4.98 -15.79 14.82
C HIS A 213 4.74 -16.28 13.40
N THR A 214 4.32 -17.54 13.33
CA THR A 214 3.49 -18.16 12.29
C THR A 214 2.13 -17.45 12.10
N ALA A 215 2.05 -16.13 12.28
CA ALA A 215 0.88 -15.36 11.88
C ALA A 215 0.99 -15.08 10.39
N ASN A 216 0.63 -16.09 9.60
CA ASN A 216 0.54 -15.99 8.16
C ASN A 216 -0.75 -15.22 7.80
N PRO A 217 -0.68 -14.05 7.13
CA PRO A 217 -1.87 -13.41 6.53
C PRO A 217 -2.51 -14.28 5.42
N ALA A 218 -1.93 -15.44 5.13
CA ALA A 218 -2.42 -16.45 4.20
C ALA A 218 -3.02 -17.69 4.88
N ASP A 219 -3.26 -17.70 6.21
CA ASP A 219 -4.19 -18.66 6.82
C ASP A 219 -5.64 -18.24 6.49
N LEU A 220 -5.93 -18.25 5.20
CA LEU A 220 -7.26 -18.34 4.64
C LEU A 220 -7.75 -19.77 4.93
N PRO A 221 -8.98 -19.98 5.42
CA PRO A 221 -9.52 -21.32 5.49
C PRO A 221 -9.61 -21.86 4.06
N ARG A 222 -8.78 -22.87 3.75
CA ARG A 222 -9.16 -23.84 2.72
C ARG A 222 -10.46 -24.46 3.20
N THR A 223 -11.54 -24.21 2.49
CA THR A 223 -12.84 -24.84 2.72
C THR A 223 -12.67 -26.35 2.59
N ALA A 224 -12.58 -27.02 3.73
CA ALA A 224 -13.05 -28.39 3.86
C ALA A 224 -14.57 -28.32 4.06
N ASP A 225 -15.28 -29.07 3.24
CA ASP A 225 -16.73 -29.25 3.29
C ASP A 225 -17.24 -29.45 4.72
N THR A 226 -18.21 -28.63 5.14
CA THR A 226 -19.35 -29.09 5.95
C THR A 226 -20.39 -27.97 6.11
N HIS A 227 -21.50 -28.14 5.39
CA HIS A 227 -22.87 -27.67 5.66
C HIS A 227 -23.08 -26.39 6.50
N ARG A 228 -23.26 -25.27 5.80
CA ARG A 228 -24.43 -24.35 5.87
C ARG A 228 -24.29 -23.32 4.74
N LYS A 229 -25.23 -23.26 3.80
CA LYS A 229 -25.20 -22.31 2.67
C LYS A 229 -25.22 -20.87 3.20
N PRO A 230 -24.18 -20.04 2.96
CA PRO A 230 -24.26 -18.61 3.21
C PRO A 230 -25.09 -17.93 2.11
N VAL A 231 -25.89 -16.94 2.50
CA VAL A 231 -26.62 -16.06 1.57
C VAL A 231 -25.61 -15.45 0.59
N ASN A 232 -25.90 -15.55 -0.70
CA ASN A 232 -25.03 -15.07 -1.77
C ASN A 232 -24.73 -13.55 -1.56
N PRO A 233 -23.45 -13.13 -1.43
CA PRO A 233 -23.07 -11.75 -1.12
C PRO A 233 -23.49 -10.73 -2.19
N ASN A 234 -23.88 -11.18 -3.38
CA ASN A 234 -24.47 -10.34 -4.42
C ASN A 234 -25.90 -9.89 -4.05
N VAL A 235 -26.65 -10.68 -3.28
CA VAL A 235 -28.03 -10.38 -2.88
C VAL A 235 -28.05 -9.28 -1.82
N SER A 236 -27.15 -9.33 -0.83
CA SER A 236 -27.04 -8.28 0.19
C SER A 236 -26.60 -6.94 -0.39
N LYS A 237 -25.71 -6.94 -1.39
CA LYS A 237 -25.30 -5.72 -2.12
C LYS A 237 -26.44 -5.17 -2.99
N ALA A 238 -27.17 -6.04 -3.69
CA ALA A 238 -28.31 -5.66 -4.50
C ALA A 238 -29.46 -5.09 -3.65
N LEU A 239 -29.75 -5.71 -2.50
CA LEU A 239 -30.77 -5.23 -1.56
C LEU A 239 -30.42 -3.83 -1.04
N TRP A 240 -29.13 -3.58 -0.75
CA TRP A 240 -28.63 -2.27 -0.35
C TRP A 240 -28.78 -1.21 -1.45
N ALA A 241 -28.40 -1.54 -2.68
CA ALA A 241 -28.48 -0.62 -3.81
C ALA A 241 -29.93 -0.27 -4.18
N ILE A 242 -30.82 -1.26 -4.17
CA ILE A 242 -32.24 -1.12 -4.51
C ILE A 242 -32.99 -0.42 -3.36
N GLY A 243 -32.74 -0.82 -2.11
CA GLY A 243 -33.35 -0.20 -0.93
C GLY A 243 -32.99 1.28 -0.78
N ASN A 244 -31.74 1.65 -1.04
CA ASN A 244 -31.29 3.05 -0.97
C ASN A 244 -31.90 3.92 -2.09
N LYS A 245 -32.29 3.31 -3.22
CA LYS A 245 -33.01 3.98 -4.30
C LYS A 245 -34.51 4.16 -3.98
N LYS A 246 -35.13 3.20 -3.30
CA LYS A 246 -36.55 3.23 -2.91
C LYS A 246 -36.83 4.14 -1.70
N TRP A 247 -36.02 4.06 -0.65
CA TRP A 247 -36.17 4.86 0.58
C TRP A 247 -34.94 5.74 0.83
N PRO A 248 -34.76 6.83 0.06
CA PRO A 248 -33.64 7.72 0.27
C PRO A 248 -33.70 8.29 1.70
N ARG A 249 -32.62 8.09 2.45
CA ARG A 249 -32.35 8.71 3.76
C ARG A 249 -33.21 8.25 4.95
N ARG A 250 -33.97 7.14 4.89
CA ARG A 250 -34.89 6.84 6.01
C ARG A 250 -34.89 5.48 6.70
N ASP A 251 -34.28 4.38 6.25
CA ASP A 251 -34.27 3.20 7.13
C ASP A 251 -33.17 2.15 6.89
N LEU A 252 -31.94 2.52 7.27
CA LEU A 252 -30.80 1.57 7.32
C LEU A 252 -31.02 0.44 8.32
N ALA A 253 -31.83 0.68 9.35
CA ALA A 253 -32.17 -0.31 10.37
C ALA A 253 -33.09 -1.40 9.80
N ALA A 254 -34.13 -1.02 9.05
CA ALA A 254 -35.03 -1.98 8.42
C ALA A 254 -34.30 -2.87 7.38
N LEU A 255 -33.40 -2.29 6.57
CA LEU A 255 -32.62 -3.04 5.57
C LEU A 255 -31.65 -4.06 6.20
N ARG A 256 -31.01 -3.69 7.32
CA ARG A 256 -30.16 -4.63 8.08
C ARG A 256 -31.00 -5.73 8.72
N LYS A 257 -32.13 -5.38 9.32
CA LYS A 257 -33.04 -6.34 9.94
C LYS A 257 -33.62 -7.32 8.93
N MET A 258 -33.96 -6.89 7.72
CA MET A 258 -34.36 -7.79 6.63
C MET A 258 -33.26 -8.79 6.27
N GLN A 259 -32.01 -8.33 6.16
CA GLN A 259 -30.86 -9.20 5.83
C GLN A 259 -30.53 -10.20 6.94
N GLU A 260 -30.81 -9.85 8.19
CA GLU A 260 -30.57 -10.71 9.36
C GLU A 260 -31.70 -11.71 9.59
N THR A 261 -32.94 -11.36 9.25
CA THR A 261 -34.13 -12.13 9.65
C THR A 261 -34.71 -12.99 8.52
N LEU A 262 -34.51 -12.61 7.25
CA LEU A 262 -35.15 -13.29 6.12
C LEU A 262 -34.26 -14.39 5.51
N PRO A 263 -34.85 -15.51 5.06
CA PRO A 263 -34.14 -16.52 4.30
C PRO A 263 -33.57 -15.98 2.97
N PRO A 264 -32.45 -16.54 2.47
CA PRO A 264 -31.81 -16.13 1.21
C PRO A 264 -32.75 -16.06 0.01
N ASP A 265 -33.68 -17.00 -0.12
CA ASP A 265 -34.60 -17.08 -1.25
C ASP A 265 -35.66 -15.96 -1.21
N GLU A 266 -36.07 -15.55 -0.01
CA GLU A 266 -36.97 -14.40 0.18
C GLU A 266 -36.25 -13.08 -0.09
N LEU A 267 -34.96 -12.97 0.27
CA LEU A 267 -34.13 -11.81 -0.05
C LEU A 267 -33.90 -11.67 -1.57
N GLN A 268 -33.71 -12.79 -2.28
CA GLN A 268 -33.58 -12.78 -3.73
C GLN A 268 -34.91 -12.36 -4.40
N ALA A 269 -36.05 -12.87 -3.93
CA ALA A 269 -37.36 -12.47 -4.44
C ALA A 269 -37.63 -10.96 -4.25
N LEU A 270 -37.20 -10.38 -3.12
CA LEU A 270 -37.26 -8.93 -2.90
C LEU A 270 -36.38 -8.17 -3.91
N VAL A 271 -35.13 -8.62 -4.12
CA VAL A 271 -34.23 -8.02 -5.11
C VAL A 271 -34.82 -8.06 -6.52
N ASP A 272 -35.39 -9.20 -6.92
CA ASP A 272 -35.96 -9.37 -8.26
C ASP A 272 -37.20 -8.50 -8.47
N ALA A 273 -38.09 -8.42 -7.48
CA ALA A 273 -39.26 -7.54 -7.51
C ALA A 273 -38.86 -6.05 -7.55
N GLY A 274 -37.88 -5.65 -6.75
CA GLY A 274 -37.39 -4.28 -6.71
C GLY A 274 -36.67 -3.85 -7.99
N ASN A 275 -35.98 -4.79 -8.66
CA ASN A 275 -35.44 -4.57 -10.01
C ASN A 275 -36.53 -4.43 -11.08
N ALA A 276 -37.66 -5.12 -10.91
CA ALA A 276 -38.86 -4.94 -11.75
C ALA A 276 -39.67 -3.68 -11.40
N GLY A 277 -39.28 -2.94 -10.35
CA GLY A 277 -39.94 -1.72 -9.90
C GLY A 277 -41.19 -1.94 -9.04
N ASP A 278 -41.48 -3.18 -8.65
CA ASP A 278 -42.54 -3.51 -7.69
C ASP A 278 -41.94 -3.61 -6.29
N PHE A 279 -42.43 -2.75 -5.39
CA PHE A 279 -41.92 -2.67 -4.05
C PHE A 279 -42.97 -2.94 -2.96
N SER A 280 -44.14 -3.45 -3.34
CA SER A 280 -45.23 -3.77 -2.43
C SER A 280 -44.83 -4.78 -1.34
N ALA A 281 -44.07 -5.82 -1.70
CA ALA A 281 -43.53 -6.81 -0.77
C ALA A 281 -42.43 -6.26 0.14
N TRP A 282 -41.76 -5.17 -0.24
CA TRP A 282 -40.74 -4.53 0.58
C TRP A 282 -41.37 -3.74 1.74
N ASP A 283 -42.47 -3.02 1.48
CA ASP A 283 -43.17 -2.25 2.52
C ASP A 283 -43.81 -3.19 3.55
N SER A 284 -44.51 -4.23 3.10
CA SER A 284 -45.13 -5.20 4.02
C SER A 284 -44.12 -5.97 4.88
N THR A 285 -42.92 -6.21 4.34
CA THR A 285 -41.85 -6.89 5.06
C THR A 285 -41.14 -5.96 6.05
N ALA A 286 -41.03 -4.66 5.74
CA ALA A 286 -40.49 -3.65 6.64
C ALA A 286 -41.41 -3.43 7.85
N ASP A 287 -42.72 -3.34 7.61
CA ASP A 287 -43.71 -3.12 8.67
C ASP A 287 -43.89 -4.34 9.59
N ARG A 288 -43.55 -5.54 9.11
CA ARG A 288 -43.62 -6.79 9.88
C ARG A 288 -42.40 -7.01 10.78
N LEU A 289 -41.24 -6.44 10.45
CA LEU A 289 -39.95 -6.69 11.10
C LEU A 289 -39.65 -5.64 12.18
#